data_AF-A0AAV0IFC8-F1
#
_entry.id   AF-A0AAV0IFC8-F1
#
_cell.length_a   1.000
_cell.length_b   1.000
_cell.length_c   1.000
_cell.angle_alpha   90.00
_cell.angle_beta   90.00
_cell.angle_gamma   90.00
#
_symmetry.space_group_name_H-M   'P 1'
#
loop_
_entity.id
_entity.type
_entity.pdbx_description
1 polymer ?
#
loop_
_entity_poly.entity_id
_entity_poly.type
_entity_poly.pdbx_seq_one_letter_code
_entity_poly.pdbx_strand_id
1 'polypeptide(L)'
;MRRTILIINVIFLVVIATTGDVAKAEHEDGIFPLKKTVTITNTLESKAQLKLHCRSKDDDLGVRHLGYNQSSRFKFRTDIFFRTLFYCSFEWRAGVPGGGKVHWDEVYNDWEMNCIACKYIVKPFGLCKFNSQTHQYDKCGFWKNEH
;
A
#
# COMPACT_ATOMS: atom_id res chain seq x y z
N MET A 1 -32.01 -51.83 -13.49
CA MET A 1 -30.99 -51.38 -14.48
C MET A 1 -30.81 -49.88 -14.35
N ARG A 2 -29.53 -49.42 -14.35
CA ARG A 2 -28.94 -48.07 -14.57
C ARG A 2 -29.90 -46.92 -14.92
N ARG A 3 -29.68 -45.64 -14.60
CA ARG A 3 -28.62 -44.84 -13.94
C ARG A 3 -29.18 -43.41 -13.91
N THR A 4 -29.14 -42.72 -12.77
CA THR A 4 -29.08 -41.24 -12.77
C THR A 4 -28.16 -40.82 -11.64
N ILE A 5 -27.07 -40.14 -11.98
CA ILE A 5 -26.07 -39.62 -11.06
C ILE A 5 -26.59 -38.28 -10.54
N LEU A 6 -26.78 -38.16 -9.22
CA LEU A 6 -26.96 -36.89 -8.53
C LEU A 6 -25.82 -36.77 -7.52
N ILE A 7 -24.73 -36.13 -7.92
CA ILE A 7 -23.66 -35.68 -7.02
C ILE A 7 -24.22 -34.44 -6.32
N ILE A 8 -24.97 -34.66 -5.23
CA ILE A 8 -25.45 -33.59 -4.36
C ILE A 8 -24.43 -33.48 -3.21
N ASN A 9 -23.63 -32.41 -3.25
CA ASN A 9 -22.91 -31.77 -2.14
C ASN A 9 -22.39 -32.69 -1.02
N VAL A 10 -21.27 -33.37 -1.28
CA VAL A 10 -20.45 -34.01 -0.23
C VAL A 10 -19.08 -33.31 -0.17
N ILE A 11 -19.05 -32.03 0.23
CA ILE A 11 -17.81 -31.37 0.70
C ILE A 11 -18.11 -30.48 1.92
N PHE A 12 -18.87 -30.99 2.89
CA PHE A 12 -18.96 -30.40 4.23
C PHE A 12 -18.91 -31.51 5.29
N LEU A 13 -17.88 -32.34 5.21
CA LEU A 13 -17.48 -33.25 6.28
C LEU A 13 -16.04 -32.96 6.70
N VAL A 14 -15.83 -31.79 7.29
CA VAL A 14 -14.69 -31.58 8.20
C VAL A 14 -15.22 -30.89 9.45
N VAL A 15 -15.87 -31.68 10.30
CA VAL A 15 -15.96 -31.36 11.73
C VAL A 15 -14.83 -32.16 12.39
N ILE A 16 -13.69 -31.53 12.61
CA ILE A 16 -12.69 -32.05 13.54
C ILE A 16 -12.66 -31.07 14.71
N ALA A 17 -13.40 -31.43 15.75
CA ALA A 17 -13.23 -30.84 17.07
C ALA A 17 -11.93 -31.38 17.66
N THR A 18 -10.89 -30.56 17.71
CA THR A 18 -9.78 -30.71 18.65
C THR A 18 -9.68 -29.41 19.44
N THR A 19 -9.92 -29.48 20.74
CA THR A 19 -9.72 -28.37 21.66
C THR A 19 -8.22 -28.06 21.73
N GLY A 20 -7.86 -26.88 21.28
CA GLY A 20 -6.55 -26.29 21.41
C GLY A 20 -6.61 -24.93 20.74
N ASP A 21 -6.44 -23.85 21.51
CA ASP A 21 -6.34 -22.49 20.98
C ASP A 21 -5.05 -22.36 20.16
N VAL A 22 -5.07 -22.86 18.93
CA VAL A 22 -4.17 -22.35 17.91
C VAL A 22 -4.85 -21.09 17.40
N ALA A 23 -4.43 -19.94 17.91
CA ALA A 23 -4.69 -18.64 17.29
C ALA A 23 -4.02 -18.63 15.92
N LYS A 24 -4.67 -19.29 14.96
CA LYS A 24 -4.26 -19.31 13.58
C LYS A 24 -4.74 -17.98 13.01
N ALA A 25 -3.81 -17.04 12.84
CA ALA A 25 -4.04 -15.92 11.95
C ALA A 25 -4.13 -16.50 10.53
N GLU A 26 -5.32 -16.96 10.14
CA GLU A 26 -5.57 -17.38 8.78
C GLU A 26 -5.55 -16.13 7.90
N HIS A 27 -4.52 -16.02 7.06
CA HIS A 27 -4.57 -15.19 5.88
C HIS A 27 -5.56 -15.87 4.94
N GLU A 28 -6.85 -15.61 5.15
CA GLU A 28 -7.90 -15.89 4.19
C GLU A 28 -7.55 -15.08 2.93
N ASP A 29 -6.88 -15.72 1.96
CA ASP A 29 -6.83 -15.28 0.57
C ASP A 29 -8.23 -15.43 -0.05
N GLY A 30 -9.19 -14.69 0.50
CA GLY A 30 -10.54 -14.60 0.01
C GLY A 30 -10.57 -13.82 -1.30
N ILE A 31 -11.39 -14.29 -2.25
CA ILE A 31 -11.67 -13.73 -3.58
C ILE A 31 -12.45 -12.39 -3.48
N PHE A 32 -12.12 -11.54 -2.49
CA PHE A 32 -12.81 -10.28 -2.23
C PHE A 32 -11.85 -9.10 -2.30
N PRO A 33 -12.26 -7.97 -2.93
CA PRO A 33 -11.48 -6.73 -2.97
C PRO A 33 -11.00 -6.32 -1.58
N LEU A 34 -9.70 -6.49 -1.34
CA LEU A 34 -9.10 -6.22 -0.04
C LEU A 34 -9.04 -4.71 0.17
N LYS A 35 -9.48 -4.26 1.34
CA LYS A 35 -9.39 -2.85 1.70
C LYS A 35 -7.94 -2.52 2.04
N LYS A 36 -7.36 -1.60 1.27
CA LYS A 36 -5.99 -1.13 1.44
C LYS A 36 -5.98 0.31 1.92
N THR A 37 -4.92 0.67 2.65
CA THR A 37 -4.70 2.04 3.11
C THR A 37 -3.26 2.43 2.82
N VAL A 38 -3.06 3.59 2.20
CA VAL A 38 -1.75 4.21 2.03
C VAL A 38 -1.69 5.45 2.90
N THR A 39 -0.62 5.61 3.66
CA THR A 39 -0.33 6.81 4.46
C THR A 39 1.06 7.31 4.13
N ILE A 40 1.18 8.57 3.77
CA ILE A 40 2.43 9.25 3.42
C ILE A 40 2.61 10.42 4.36
N THR A 41 3.75 10.49 5.04
CA THR A 41 4.07 11.55 6.00
C THR A 41 5.25 12.39 5.53
N ASN A 42 5.11 13.71 5.59
CA ASN A 42 6.20 14.63 5.34
C ASN A 42 7.15 14.68 6.55
N THR A 43 8.37 14.15 6.41
CA THR A 43 9.41 14.18 7.46
C THR A 43 10.65 14.97 7.06
N LEU A 44 10.51 15.91 6.11
CA LEU A 44 11.58 16.80 5.70
C LEU A 44 11.97 17.71 6.88
N GLU A 45 13.16 17.52 7.45
CA GLU A 45 13.64 18.25 8.64
C GLU A 45 13.73 19.77 8.44
N SER A 46 13.85 20.22 7.19
CA SER A 46 13.77 21.63 6.79
C SER A 46 12.38 22.26 7.02
N LYS A 47 11.40 21.47 7.46
CA LYS A 47 9.99 21.82 7.63
C LYS A 47 9.35 22.38 6.36
N ALA A 48 9.90 22.04 5.19
CA ALA A 48 9.35 22.44 3.92
C ALA A 48 7.95 21.86 3.72
N GLN A 49 7.05 22.64 3.12
CA GLN A 49 5.77 22.14 2.66
C GLN A 49 5.99 21.17 1.50
N LEU A 50 5.41 19.99 1.60
CA LEU A 50 5.41 18.97 0.57
C LEU A 50 4.11 19.06 -0.23
N LYS A 51 4.23 19.27 -1.54
CA LYS A 51 3.14 19.09 -2.49
C LYS A 51 3.15 17.63 -2.94
N LEU A 52 2.04 16.95 -2.68
CA LEU A 52 1.82 15.52 -2.94
C LEU A 52 0.65 15.38 -3.91
N HIS A 53 0.82 14.67 -5.02
CA HIS A 53 -0.27 14.35 -5.93
C HIS A 53 -0.27 12.85 -6.21
N CYS A 54 -1.33 12.16 -5.84
CA CYS A 54 -1.43 10.72 -6.02
C CYS A 54 -2.53 10.36 -7.00
N ARG A 55 -2.29 9.37 -7.86
CA ARG A 55 -3.28 8.84 -8.80
C ARG A 55 -3.03 7.38 -9.13
N SER A 56 -4.08 6.68 -9.51
CA SER A 56 -4.03 5.40 -10.23
C SER A 56 -4.30 5.63 -11.71
N LYS A 57 -4.49 4.54 -12.47
CA LYS A 57 -4.99 4.63 -13.85
C LYS A 57 -6.40 5.21 -13.92
N ASP A 58 -7.25 4.86 -12.96
CA ASP A 58 -8.70 5.11 -13.01
C ASP A 58 -9.13 6.24 -12.06
N ASP A 59 -8.34 6.53 -11.02
CA ASP A 59 -8.68 7.50 -9.97
C ASP A 59 -7.56 8.54 -9.78
N ASP A 60 -7.89 9.82 -9.91
CA ASP A 60 -7.02 10.92 -9.46
C ASP A 60 -7.44 11.38 -8.05
N LEU A 61 -6.54 11.25 -7.08
CA LEU A 61 -6.80 11.64 -5.68
C LEU A 61 -6.54 13.14 -5.43
N GLY A 62 -6.03 13.83 -6.43
CA GLY A 62 -5.73 15.26 -6.44
C GLY A 62 -4.47 15.63 -5.66
N VAL A 63 -4.22 16.93 -5.63
CA VAL A 63 -3.06 17.53 -4.96
C VAL A 63 -3.37 17.81 -3.49
N ARG A 64 -2.44 17.46 -2.61
CA ARG A 64 -2.45 17.75 -1.16
C ARG A 64 -1.17 18.47 -0.79
N HIS A 65 -1.26 19.46 0.10
CA HIS A 65 -0.10 20.15 0.65
C HIS A 65 0.06 19.73 2.10
N LEU A 66 1.21 19.14 2.43
CA LEU A 66 1.52 18.60 3.76
C LEU A 66 2.62 19.45 4.41
N GLY A 67 2.32 20.04 5.56
CA GLY A 67 3.33 20.62 6.44
C GLY A 67 4.21 19.55 7.08
N TYR A 68 5.22 19.97 7.83
CA TYR A 68 6.07 19.07 8.59
C TYR A 68 5.25 18.16 9.52
N ASN A 69 5.56 16.86 9.52
CA ASN A 69 4.87 15.79 10.25
C ASN A 69 3.37 15.63 9.95
N GLN A 70 2.84 16.31 8.93
CA GLN A 70 1.49 16.03 8.43
C GLN A 70 1.50 14.81 7.49
N SER A 71 0.39 14.09 7.49
CA SER A 71 0.20 12.91 6.65
C SER A 71 -0.99 13.07 5.72
N SER A 72 -0.84 12.59 4.50
CA SER A 72 -1.97 12.27 3.61
C SER A 72 -2.31 10.79 3.74
N ARG A 73 -3.60 10.46 3.77
CA ARG A 73 -4.10 9.08 3.85
C ARG A 73 -5.24 8.89 2.87
N PHE A 74 -5.19 7.82 2.10
CA PHE A 74 -6.30 7.38 1.27
C PHE A 74 -6.53 5.87 1.44
N LYS A 75 -7.77 5.47 1.17
CA LYS A 75 -8.23 4.08 1.28
C LYS A 75 -8.89 3.69 -0.04
N PHE A 76 -8.65 2.47 -0.47
CA PHE A 76 -9.22 1.93 -1.69
C PHE A 76 -9.46 0.43 -1.51
N ARG A 77 -10.12 -0.18 -2.49
CA ARG A 77 -10.24 -1.62 -2.61
C ARG A 77 -9.50 -2.07 -3.86
N THR A 78 -8.81 -3.20 -3.79
CA THR A 78 -8.09 -3.76 -4.94
C THR A 78 -9.07 -4.17 -6.04
N ASP A 79 -8.64 -4.09 -7.30
CA ASP A 79 -9.38 -4.68 -8.42
C ASP A 79 -9.47 -6.21 -8.24
N ILE A 80 -10.55 -6.81 -8.71
CA ILE A 80 -10.75 -8.27 -8.69
C ILE A 80 -9.66 -8.98 -9.52
N PHE A 81 -9.11 -8.27 -10.51
CA PHE A 81 -8.03 -8.77 -11.36
C PHE A 81 -6.62 -8.43 -10.86
N PHE A 82 -6.47 -7.87 -9.65
CA PHE A 82 -5.18 -7.52 -9.02
C PHE A 82 -4.31 -6.59 -9.88
N ARG A 83 -4.91 -5.53 -10.43
CA ARG A 83 -4.23 -4.55 -11.30
C ARG A 83 -4.17 -3.15 -10.68
N THR A 84 -4.51 -3.01 -9.40
CA THR A 84 -4.50 -1.70 -8.75
C THR A 84 -3.09 -1.23 -8.49
N LEU A 85 -2.81 -0.02 -8.95
CA LEU A 85 -1.49 0.59 -8.92
C LEU A 85 -1.65 2.08 -8.68
N PHE A 86 -0.98 2.60 -7.66
CA PHE A 86 -0.97 4.04 -7.33
C PHE A 86 0.44 4.58 -7.40
N TYR A 87 0.58 5.68 -8.12
CA TYR A 87 1.78 6.51 -8.18
C TYR A 87 1.52 7.84 -7.49
N CYS A 88 2.55 8.39 -6.86
CA CYS A 88 2.50 9.75 -6.35
C CYS A 88 3.68 10.58 -6.86
N SER A 89 3.43 11.88 -7.05
CA SER A 89 4.49 12.87 -7.17
C SER A 89 4.73 13.59 -5.85
N PHE A 90 5.98 13.97 -5.65
CA PHE A 90 6.48 14.63 -4.45
C PHE A 90 7.31 15.84 -4.90
N GLU A 91 6.90 17.02 -4.47
CA GLU A 91 7.57 18.28 -4.82
C GLU A 91 7.68 19.17 -3.58
N TRP A 92 8.84 19.77 -3.39
CA TRP A 92 9.06 20.78 -2.36
C TRP A 92 10.04 21.84 -2.84
N ARG A 93 10.07 22.97 -2.13
CA ARG A 93 10.83 24.17 -2.54
C ARG A 93 12.32 23.89 -2.79
N ALA A 94 12.89 24.61 -3.75
CA ALA A 94 14.32 24.66 -3.99
C ALA A 94 15.10 25.15 -2.74
N GLY A 95 16.39 24.81 -2.68
CA GLY A 95 17.28 25.14 -1.55
C GLY A 95 17.12 24.23 -0.32
N VAL A 96 16.24 23.24 -0.39
CA VAL A 96 16.18 22.12 0.55
C VAL A 96 16.79 20.89 -0.15
N PRO A 97 17.55 20.04 0.55
CA PRO A 97 18.08 18.81 -0.05
C PRO A 97 17.00 18.01 -0.78
N GLY A 98 17.27 17.65 -2.03
CA GLY A 98 16.35 16.97 -2.94
C GLY A 98 15.20 17.84 -3.51
N GLY A 99 15.05 19.10 -3.10
CA GLY A 99 13.97 19.98 -3.53
C GLY A 99 14.22 20.73 -4.83
N GLY A 100 13.20 21.44 -5.32
CA GLY A 100 13.25 22.18 -6.58
C GLY A 100 13.01 21.33 -7.82
N LYS A 101 12.51 20.11 -7.65
CA LYS A 101 12.14 19.16 -8.71
C LYS A 101 10.98 18.29 -8.26
N VAL A 102 10.37 17.60 -9.22
CA VAL A 102 9.30 16.64 -8.98
C VAL A 102 9.90 15.24 -8.93
N HIS A 103 9.55 14.47 -7.91
CA HIS A 103 9.91 13.06 -7.80
C HIS A 103 8.67 12.21 -7.98
N TRP A 104 8.80 11.07 -8.66
CA TRP A 104 7.71 10.12 -8.87
C TRP A 104 8.06 8.77 -8.25
N ASP A 105 7.10 8.17 -7.55
CA ASP A 105 7.28 6.82 -7.01
C ASP A 105 5.97 6.04 -6.91
N GLU A 106 6.11 4.71 -6.93
CA GLU A 106 5.04 3.75 -6.68
C GLU A 106 4.78 3.65 -5.19
N VAL A 107 3.56 3.98 -4.76
CA VAL A 107 3.18 3.88 -3.34
C VAL A 107 2.35 2.64 -3.06
N TYR A 108 1.82 2.00 -4.10
CA TYR A 108 1.10 0.75 -4.01
C TYR A 108 1.07 0.02 -5.36
N ASN A 109 1.31 -1.29 -5.33
CA ASN A 109 1.23 -2.17 -6.49
C ASN A 109 0.64 -3.52 -6.05
N ASP A 110 -0.49 -3.92 -6.66
CA ASP A 110 -1.15 -5.19 -6.35
C ASP A 110 -0.25 -6.40 -6.58
N TRP A 111 0.64 -6.41 -7.57
CA TRP A 111 1.53 -7.54 -7.84
C TRP A 111 2.59 -7.75 -6.78
N GLU A 112 2.98 -6.71 -6.05
CA GLU A 112 3.95 -6.82 -4.97
C GLU A 112 3.31 -7.30 -3.65
N MET A 113 1.97 -7.25 -3.53
CA MET A 113 1.11 -7.79 -2.45
C MET A 113 1.56 -7.55 -0.99
N ASN A 114 2.49 -6.64 -0.70
CA ASN A 114 3.24 -6.68 0.56
C ASN A 114 2.68 -5.80 1.71
N CYS A 115 1.50 -5.17 1.55
CA CYS A 115 0.88 -4.43 2.65
C CYS A 115 -0.66 -4.34 2.57
N ILE A 116 -1.30 -4.36 3.73
CA ILE A 116 -2.72 -3.93 3.93
C ILE A 116 -2.75 -2.43 4.28
N ALA A 117 -1.82 -2.01 5.15
CA ALA A 117 -1.60 -0.63 5.53
C ALA A 117 -0.16 -0.24 5.17
N CYS A 118 0.01 0.40 4.02
CA CYS A 118 1.30 0.86 3.53
C CYS A 118 1.58 2.24 4.13
N LYS A 119 2.69 2.36 4.87
CA LYS A 119 3.10 3.61 5.51
C LYS A 119 4.44 4.05 4.95
N TYR A 120 4.55 5.31 4.58
CA TYR A 120 5.75 5.91 4.02
C TYR A 120 6.11 7.20 4.72
N ILE A 121 7.40 7.49 4.78
CA ILE A 121 7.94 8.80 5.12
C ILE A 121 8.75 9.36 3.94
N VAL A 122 8.61 10.65 3.71
CA VAL A 122 9.36 11.36 2.68
C VAL A 122 10.69 11.85 3.28
N LYS A 123 11.80 11.45 2.65
CA LYS A 123 13.16 11.90 2.98
C LYS A 123 13.77 12.65 1.79
N PRO A 124 14.80 13.47 2.02
CA PRO A 124 15.48 14.19 0.94
C PRO A 124 16.00 13.31 -0.19
N PHE A 125 16.43 12.09 0.13
CA PHE A 125 17.06 11.16 -0.81
C PHE A 125 16.10 10.09 -1.36
N GLY A 126 14.92 9.92 -0.76
CA GLY A 126 14.02 8.84 -1.18
C GLY A 126 12.72 8.74 -0.39
N LEU A 127 11.89 7.80 -0.81
CA LEU A 127 10.68 7.38 -0.11
C LEU A 127 11.00 6.14 0.73
N CYS A 128 10.80 6.22 2.05
CA CYS A 128 11.06 5.09 2.94
C CYS A 128 9.76 4.47 3.43
N LYS A 129 9.60 3.17 3.22
CA LYS A 129 8.45 2.36 3.63
C LYS A 129 8.65 1.78 5.02
N PHE A 130 7.58 1.76 5.81
CA PHE A 130 7.56 1.10 7.10
C PHE A 130 7.70 -0.42 6.93
N ASN A 131 8.62 -0.99 7.68
CA ASN A 131 8.87 -2.41 7.77
C ASN A 131 8.26 -2.96 9.07
N SER A 132 7.30 -3.85 8.93
CA SER A 132 6.61 -4.44 10.08
C SER A 132 7.49 -5.39 10.90
N GLN A 133 8.60 -5.88 10.35
CA GLN A 133 9.50 -6.80 11.06
C GLN A 133 10.46 -6.03 11.98
N THR A 134 11.02 -4.93 11.50
CA THR A 134 12.00 -4.12 12.24
C THR A 134 11.36 -2.95 12.99
N HIS A 135 10.09 -2.67 12.74
CA HIS A 135 9.35 -1.52 13.25
C HIS A 135 9.98 -0.17 12.86
N GLN A 136 10.69 -0.13 11.74
CA GLN A 136 11.41 1.06 11.26
C GLN A 136 11.02 1.40 9.81
N TYR A 137 11.36 2.62 9.37
CA TYR A 137 11.25 3.03 7.97
C TYR A 137 12.57 2.79 7.23
N ASP A 138 12.97 1.52 7.13
CA ASP A 138 14.28 1.10 6.62
C ASP A 138 14.26 0.58 5.17
N LYS A 139 13.07 0.40 4.59
CA LYS A 139 12.89 0.02 3.18
C LYS A 139 12.79 1.26 2.31
N CYS A 140 13.92 1.85 1.93
CA CYS A 140 13.98 3.09 1.16
C CYS A 140 14.23 2.87 -0.34
N GLY A 141 13.38 3.46 -1.18
CA GLY A 141 13.62 3.66 -2.61
C GLY A 141 14.24 5.04 -2.83
N PHE A 142 15.40 5.09 -3.49
CA PHE A 142 16.03 6.37 -3.84
C PHE A 142 15.27 7.04 -4.97
N TRP A 143 15.16 8.37 -4.92
CA TRP A 143 14.63 9.13 -6.04
C TRP A 143 15.44 8.83 -7.29
N LYS A 144 14.77 8.46 -8.38
CA LYS A 144 15.42 8.28 -9.67
C LYS A 144 15.91 9.66 -10.13
N ASN A 145 17.18 9.74 -10.53
CA ASN A 145 17.68 10.93 -11.21
C ASN A 145 17.06 10.93 -12.61
N GLU A 146 16.24 11.93 -12.92
CA GLU A 146 15.89 12.24 -14.30
C GLU A 146 17.16 12.84 -14.94
N HIS A 147 17.73 12.13 -15.92
CA HIS A 147 18.76 12.65 -16.82
C HIS A 147 18.10 13.41 -17.96
#